data_AF-A0A1V1PC58-F1
#
_entry.id   AF-A0A1V1PC58-F1
#
_cell.length_a   1.000
_cell.length_b   1.000
_cell.length_c   1.000
_cell.angle_alpha   90.00
_cell.angle_beta   90.00
_cell.angle_gamma   90.00
#
_symmetry.space_group_name_H-M   'P 1'
#
loop_
_entity.id
_entity.type
_entity.pdbx_description
1 polymer ?
#
loop_
_entity_poly.entity_id
_entity_poly.type
_entity_poly.pdbx_seq_one_letter_code
_entity_poly.pdbx_strand_id
1 'polypeptide(L)'
;MKHLAYTLFIILTLTSQVCASYSGVITGTITDKYTNEPIDQATITTASDRSAISFSNGAFWMMLIQPFTHTLIVQAEGYKMYSCVVDVPTFETIVVDIRMEPDEKIIQNEYSKFLIKQLIQNLQFLAMKTNHDAQALTEVIRLLNRLTGMYH
;
A
#
# COMPACT_ATOMS: atom_id res chain seq x y z
N MET A 1 -10.10 -60.85 -6.71
CA MET A 1 -10.53 -59.68 -7.52
C MET A 1 -11.06 -58.51 -6.70
N LYS A 2 -11.84 -58.72 -5.62
CA LYS A 2 -12.36 -57.62 -4.78
C LYS A 2 -11.27 -56.80 -4.07
N HIS A 3 -10.23 -57.44 -3.52
CA HIS A 3 -9.11 -56.74 -2.85
C HIS A 3 -8.30 -55.82 -3.78
N LEU A 4 -8.11 -56.22 -5.03
CA LEU A 4 -7.39 -55.42 -6.04
C LEU A 4 -8.15 -54.14 -6.42
N ALA A 5 -9.49 -54.21 -6.45
CA ALA A 5 -10.36 -53.06 -6.70
C ALA A 5 -10.37 -52.07 -5.52
N TYR A 6 -10.35 -52.56 -4.27
CA TYR A 6 -10.27 -51.69 -3.10
C TYR A 6 -8.93 -50.97 -2.98
N THR A 7 -7.81 -51.64 -3.28
CA THR A 7 -6.49 -51.00 -3.29
C THR A 7 -6.38 -49.92 -4.38
N LEU A 8 -6.94 -50.15 -5.56
CA LEU A 8 -6.95 -49.16 -6.65
C LEU A 8 -7.82 -47.94 -6.31
N PHE A 9 -8.98 -48.16 -5.68
CA PHE A 9 -9.88 -47.10 -5.24
C PHE A 9 -9.29 -46.25 -4.10
N ILE A 10 -8.55 -46.86 -3.18
CA ILE A 10 -7.82 -46.16 -2.10
C ILE A 10 -6.69 -45.31 -2.68
N ILE A 11 -5.92 -45.84 -3.64
CA ILE A 11 -4.84 -45.06 -4.30
C ILE A 11 -5.44 -43.90 -5.12
N LEU A 12 -6.53 -44.12 -5.85
CA LEU A 12 -7.20 -43.08 -6.64
C LEU A 12 -7.75 -41.95 -5.77
N THR A 13 -8.37 -42.28 -4.63
CA THR A 13 -8.88 -41.29 -3.68
C THR A 13 -7.77 -40.57 -2.90
N LEU A 14 -6.69 -41.26 -2.54
CA LEU A 14 -5.50 -40.64 -1.92
C LEU A 14 -4.78 -39.68 -2.88
N THR A 15 -4.69 -40.00 -4.18
CA THR A 15 -4.06 -39.09 -5.16
C THR A 15 -4.86 -37.81 -5.41
N SER A 16 -6.20 -37.87 -5.32
CA SER A 16 -7.07 -36.68 -5.42
C SER A 16 -6.83 -35.70 -4.26
N GLN A 17 -6.53 -36.21 -3.07
CA GLN A 17 -6.21 -35.38 -1.90
C GLN A 17 -4.86 -34.67 -2.01
N VAL A 18 -3.95 -35.08 -2.90
CA VAL A 18 -2.65 -34.40 -3.10
C VAL A 18 -2.77 -33.16 -4.00
N CYS A 19 -3.90 -32.98 -4.69
CA CYS A 19 -4.28 -31.67 -5.24
C CYS A 19 -4.71 -30.67 -4.14
N ALA A 20 -4.72 -31.09 -2.86
CA ALA A 20 -4.93 -30.19 -1.74
C ALA A 20 -3.65 -29.35 -1.48
N SER A 21 -3.70 -28.11 -1.97
CA SER A 21 -3.10 -26.94 -1.31
C SER A 21 -1.57 -26.88 -1.19
N TYR A 22 -0.82 -27.12 -2.27
CA TYR A 22 0.48 -26.46 -2.41
C TYR A 22 0.21 -24.97 -2.54
N SER A 23 0.30 -24.24 -1.45
CA SER A 23 -0.03 -22.83 -1.45
C SER A 23 0.81 -22.06 -0.45
N GLY A 24 1.37 -20.94 -0.89
CA GLY A 24 2.08 -20.00 -0.05
C GLY A 24 1.18 -18.91 0.53
N VAL A 25 1.81 -18.03 1.29
CA VAL A 25 1.20 -16.84 1.90
C VAL A 25 1.98 -15.60 1.43
N ILE A 26 1.26 -14.56 1.03
CA ILE A 26 1.85 -13.24 0.81
C ILE A 26 1.39 -12.35 1.96
N THR A 27 2.34 -11.73 2.65
CA THR A 27 2.04 -10.73 3.68
C THR A 27 2.91 -9.51 3.46
N GLY A 28 2.56 -8.39 4.09
CA GLY A 28 3.36 -7.19 3.96
C GLY A 28 2.71 -6.00 4.61
N THR A 29 3.33 -4.85 4.35
CA THR A 29 2.83 -3.53 4.72
C THR A 29 2.72 -2.65 3.50
N ILE A 30 1.67 -1.83 3.47
CA ILE A 30 1.44 -0.82 2.45
C ILE A 30 1.59 0.55 3.09
N THR A 31 2.50 1.36 2.56
CA THR A 31 2.81 2.69 3.08
C THR A 31 2.84 3.74 1.98
N ASP A 32 2.59 4.99 2.38
CA ASP A 32 2.83 6.16 1.55
C ASP A 32 4.34 6.30 1.28
N LYS A 33 4.71 6.45 0.01
CA LYS A 33 6.12 6.52 -0.39
C LYS A 33 6.89 7.67 0.26
N TYR A 34 6.23 8.80 0.52
CA TYR A 34 6.85 10.03 1.00
C TYR A 34 6.73 10.21 2.51
N THR A 35 5.57 9.92 3.10
CA THR A 35 5.34 10.11 4.55
C THR A 35 5.72 8.87 5.37
N ASN A 36 5.78 7.69 4.73
CA ASN A 36 5.86 6.38 5.38
C ASN A 36 4.65 6.06 6.28
N GLU A 37 3.56 6.82 6.16
CA GLU A 37 2.33 6.51 6.89
C GLU A 37 1.69 5.24 6.31
N PRO A 38 1.09 4.38 7.16
CA PRO A 38 0.39 3.19 6.70
C PRO A 38 -0.85 3.57 5.89
N ILE A 39 -1.11 2.81 4.83
CA ILE A 39 -2.29 2.99 3.98
C ILE A 39 -3.34 1.94 4.38
N ASP A 40 -4.44 2.43 4.98
CA ASP A 40 -5.62 1.62 5.30
C ASP A 40 -6.48 1.37 4.06
N GLN A 41 -7.23 0.26 4.06
CA GLN A 41 -8.21 -0.07 3.02
C GLN A 41 -7.68 -0.13 1.58
N ALA A 42 -6.36 -0.31 1.40
CA ALA A 42 -5.80 -0.60 0.09
C ALA A 42 -6.21 -2.01 -0.34
N THR A 43 -6.71 -2.14 -1.57
CA THR A 43 -7.08 -3.43 -2.17
C THR A 43 -5.90 -4.01 -2.92
N ILE A 44 -5.51 -5.23 -2.57
CA ILE A 44 -4.46 -6.01 -3.22
C ILE A 44 -5.15 -7.10 -4.02
N THR A 45 -4.85 -7.22 -5.32
CA THR A 45 -5.34 -8.31 -6.17
C THR A 45 -4.18 -9.03 -6.84
N THR A 46 -4.35 -10.33 -7.06
CA THR A 46 -3.49 -11.13 -7.93
C THR A 46 -4.18 -11.32 -9.28
N ALA A 47 -3.41 -11.64 -10.33
CA ALA A 47 -3.96 -12.04 -11.63
C ALA A 47 -4.87 -13.29 -11.58
N SER A 48 -4.83 -14.05 -10.48
CA SER A 48 -5.67 -15.22 -10.22
C SER A 48 -6.96 -14.90 -9.44
N ASP A 49 -7.38 -13.63 -9.44
CA ASP A 49 -8.57 -13.09 -8.76
C ASP A 49 -8.60 -13.26 -7.23
N ARG A 50 -7.47 -13.59 -6.59
CA ARG A 50 -7.36 -13.50 -5.13
C ARG A 50 -7.14 -12.08 -4.69
N SER A 51 -7.83 -11.68 -3.62
CA SER A 51 -7.76 -10.34 -3.07
C SER A 51 -7.53 -10.30 -1.56
N ALA A 52 -6.99 -9.19 -1.10
CA ALA A 52 -6.83 -8.83 0.31
C ALA A 52 -7.04 -7.32 0.47
N ILE A 53 -7.30 -6.89 1.70
CA ILE A 53 -7.44 -5.48 2.06
C ILE A 53 -6.44 -5.19 3.19
N SER A 54 -5.72 -4.06 3.12
CA SER A 54 -4.86 -3.64 4.22
C SER A 54 -5.65 -3.14 5.42
N PHE A 55 -5.12 -3.39 6.61
CA PHE A 55 -5.65 -2.87 7.87
C PHE A 55 -5.15 -1.44 8.15
N SER A 56 -5.63 -0.84 9.23
CA SER A 56 -5.27 0.53 9.64
C SER A 56 -3.79 0.76 9.92
N ASN A 57 -3.03 -0.31 10.17
CA ASN A 57 -1.58 -0.27 10.31
C ASN A 57 -0.83 -0.58 9.00
N GLY A 58 -1.55 -0.62 7.87
CA GLY A 58 -1.02 -0.91 6.54
C GLY A 58 -0.73 -2.39 6.29
N ALA A 59 -0.87 -3.25 7.31
CA ALA A 59 -0.57 -4.67 7.17
C ALA A 59 -1.63 -5.40 6.33
N PHE A 60 -1.23 -6.44 5.61
CA PHE A 60 -2.16 -7.32 4.90
C PHE A 60 -1.66 -8.78 4.87
N TRP A 61 -2.59 -9.71 4.61
CA TRP A 61 -2.29 -11.14 4.48
C TRP A 61 -3.16 -11.75 3.38
N MET A 62 -2.54 -12.52 2.49
CA MET A 62 -3.21 -13.26 1.42
C MET A 62 -2.77 -14.71 1.49
N MET A 63 -3.72 -15.60 1.76
CA MET A 63 -3.47 -17.03 1.94
C MET A 63 -3.88 -17.83 0.71
N LEU A 64 -3.41 -19.08 0.68
CA LEU A 64 -3.68 -20.09 -0.33
C LEU A 64 -3.30 -19.62 -1.76
N ILE A 65 -2.16 -18.92 -1.87
CA ILE A 65 -1.62 -18.46 -3.14
C ILE A 65 -0.87 -19.60 -3.80
N GLN A 66 -1.16 -19.89 -5.07
CA GLN A 66 -0.42 -20.92 -5.79
C GLN A 66 1.08 -20.55 -5.84
N PRO A 67 2.00 -21.51 -5.74
CA PRO A 67 3.41 -21.24 -5.94
C PRO A 67 3.67 -20.63 -7.32
N PHE A 68 4.89 -20.15 -7.56
CA PHE A 68 5.35 -19.45 -8.76
C PHE A 68 5.12 -17.93 -8.73
N THR A 69 5.48 -17.29 -9.84
CA THR A 69 5.46 -15.85 -10.04
C THR A 69 4.04 -15.32 -10.17
N HIS A 70 3.70 -14.30 -9.38
CA HIS A 70 2.44 -13.57 -9.46
C HIS A 70 2.68 -12.09 -9.68
N THR A 71 1.79 -11.46 -10.43
CA THR A 71 1.68 -10.01 -10.47
C THR A 71 0.66 -9.57 -9.42
N LEU A 72 1.11 -8.73 -8.49
CA LEU A 72 0.26 -8.02 -7.55
C LEU A 72 -0.15 -6.68 -8.15
N ILE A 73 -1.42 -6.35 -8.03
CA ILE A 73 -1.98 -5.03 -8.36
C ILE A 73 -2.56 -4.47 -7.07
N VAL A 74 -2.17 -3.23 -6.74
CA VAL A 74 -2.58 -2.56 -5.51
C VAL A 74 -3.26 -1.25 -5.86
N GLN A 75 -4.43 -1.03 -5.28
CA GLN A 75 -5.26 0.15 -5.47
C GLN A 75 -5.68 0.71 -4.13
N ALA A 76 -5.61 2.04 -3.99
CA ALA A 76 -6.08 2.76 -2.82
C ALA A 76 -6.59 4.13 -3.28
N GLU A 77 -7.59 4.66 -2.57
CA GLU A 77 -8.12 6.00 -2.86
C GLU A 77 -7.02 7.05 -2.65
N GLY A 78 -6.87 7.96 -3.60
CA GLY A 78 -5.83 8.99 -3.53
C GLY A 78 -4.43 8.50 -3.93
N TYR A 79 -4.26 7.26 -4.38
CA TYR A 79 -2.98 6.71 -4.83
C TYR A 79 -2.97 6.27 -6.29
N LYS A 80 -1.79 6.40 -6.92
CA LYS A 80 -1.53 5.77 -8.21
C LYS A 80 -1.58 4.26 -8.02
N MET A 81 -2.16 3.56 -9.00
CA MET A 81 -2.12 2.10 -9.03
C MET A 81 -0.67 1.62 -9.01
N TYR A 82 -0.37 0.71 -8.09
CA TYR A 82 0.94 0.10 -7.95
C TYR A 82 0.88 -1.35 -8.44
N SER A 83 1.95 -1.81 -9.08
CA SER A 83 2.07 -3.22 -9.48
C SER A 83 3.48 -3.73 -9.26
N CYS A 84 3.60 -4.95 -8.74
CA CYS A 84 4.89 -5.62 -8.60
C CYS A 84 4.77 -7.11 -8.91
N VAL A 85 5.91 -7.73 -9.17
CA VAL A 85 6.02 -9.17 -9.40
C VAL A 85 6.63 -9.81 -8.17
N VAL A 86 6.04 -10.90 -7.70
CA VAL A 86 6.48 -11.65 -6.52
C VAL A 86 6.59 -13.13 -6.85
N ASP A 87 7.67 -13.78 -6.41
CA ASP A 87 7.84 -15.22 -6.54
C ASP A 87 7.38 -15.89 -5.25
N VAL A 88 6.29 -16.67 -5.33
CA VAL A 88 5.72 -17.33 -4.17
C VAL A 88 6.29 -18.74 -4.03
N PRO A 89 7.07 -19.02 -2.97
CA PRO A 89 7.56 -20.36 -2.68
C PRO A 89 6.43 -21.28 -2.20
N THR A 90 6.65 -22.59 -2.37
CA THR A 90 5.69 -23.61 -1.96
C THR A 90 5.64 -23.73 -0.44
N PHE A 91 4.43 -23.67 0.15
CA PHE A 91 4.18 -23.77 1.60
C PHE A 91 4.86 -22.71 2.48
N GLU A 92 5.39 -21.66 1.88
CA GLU A 92 6.16 -20.63 2.56
C GLU A 92 5.46 -19.28 2.52
N THR A 93 5.89 -18.38 3.41
CA THR A 93 5.42 -17.01 3.50
C THR A 93 6.44 -16.07 2.88
N ILE A 94 6.01 -15.24 1.93
CA ILE A 94 6.79 -14.11 1.44
C ILE A 94 6.30 -12.82 2.10
N VAL A 95 7.24 -11.97 2.49
CA VAL A 95 6.97 -10.64 3.04
C VAL A 95 7.34 -9.59 2.00
N VAL A 96 6.42 -8.67 1.72
CA VAL A 96 6.64 -7.56 0.79
C VAL A 96 6.44 -6.21 1.47
N ASP A 97 7.27 -5.25 1.08
CA ASP A 97 7.09 -3.84 1.44
C ASP A 97 6.60 -3.08 0.19
N ILE A 98 5.41 -2.51 0.28
CA ILE A 98 4.75 -1.81 -0.83
C ILE A 98 4.68 -0.34 -0.49
N ARG A 99 5.32 0.48 -1.32
CA ARG A 99 5.38 1.93 -1.15
C ARG A 99 4.64 2.60 -2.29
N MET A 100 3.40 3.02 -2.02
CA MET A 100 2.53 3.58 -3.04
C MET A 100 2.86 5.05 -3.28
N GLU A 101 2.88 5.43 -4.55
CA GLU A 101 2.94 6.83 -4.94
C GLU A 101 1.54 7.41 -4.94
N PRO A 102 1.30 8.47 -4.19
CA PRO A 102 -0.01 9.05 -4.18
C PRO A 102 -0.33 9.83 -5.48
N ASP A 103 -1.61 9.93 -5.84
CA ASP A 103 -2.07 10.46 -7.14
C ASP A 103 -1.95 11.98 -7.16
N GLU A 104 -0.98 12.46 -7.95
CA GLU A 104 -0.63 13.86 -8.16
C GLU A 104 -1.83 14.78 -8.43
N LYS A 105 -2.96 14.30 -8.95
CA LYS A 105 -4.14 15.16 -9.16
C LYS A 105 -4.85 15.55 -7.86
N ILE A 106 -4.92 14.64 -6.89
CA ILE A 106 -5.49 14.89 -5.56
C ILE A 106 -4.43 15.53 -4.67
N ILE A 107 -3.20 15.06 -4.83
CA ILE A 107 -2.00 15.50 -4.12
C ILE A 107 -1.58 16.91 -4.43
N GLN A 108 -1.51 17.35 -5.69
CA GLN A 108 -0.93 18.66 -5.98
C GLN A 108 -1.72 19.77 -5.28
N ASN A 109 -2.98 19.53 -4.95
CA ASN A 109 -3.75 20.41 -4.09
C ASN A 109 -3.46 20.18 -2.59
N GLU A 110 -3.57 18.94 -2.08
CA GLU A 110 -3.39 18.68 -0.63
C GLU A 110 -1.93 18.70 -0.13
N TYR A 111 -0.98 18.20 -0.92
CA TYR A 111 0.46 18.29 -0.65
C TYR A 111 0.98 19.71 -0.79
N SER A 112 0.58 20.45 -1.83
CA SER A 112 0.96 21.87 -1.90
C SER A 112 0.39 22.61 -0.70
N LYS A 113 -0.84 22.31 -0.28
CA LYS A 113 -1.44 22.87 0.94
C LYS A 113 -0.68 22.47 2.21
N PHE A 114 -0.24 21.21 2.34
CA PHE A 114 0.59 20.75 3.46
C PHE A 114 1.95 21.45 3.50
N LEU A 115 2.66 21.49 2.37
CA LEU A 115 3.97 22.15 2.24
C LEU A 115 3.85 23.65 2.48
N ILE A 116 2.80 24.30 1.98
CA ILE A 116 2.52 25.71 2.25
C ILE A 116 2.25 25.92 3.75
N LYS A 117 1.50 25.04 4.40
CA LYS A 117 1.23 25.12 5.85
C LYS A 117 2.49 24.95 6.70
N GLN A 118 3.35 23.99 6.38
CA GLN A 118 4.67 23.84 7.03
C GLN A 118 5.56 25.04 6.78
N LEU A 119 5.60 25.55 5.55
CA LEU A 119 6.37 26.74 5.21
C LEU A 119 5.89 27.95 6.02
N ILE A 120 4.58 28.17 6.13
CA ILE A 120 4.00 29.23 6.97
C ILE A 120 4.47 29.09 8.43
N GLN A 121 4.41 27.89 9.02
CA GLN A 121 4.88 27.66 10.39
C GLN A 121 6.37 27.98 10.57
N ASN A 122 7.22 27.53 9.64
CA ASN A 122 8.65 27.80 9.69
C ASN A 122 8.94 29.30 9.57
N LEU A 123 8.25 30.01 8.68
CA LEU A 123 8.39 31.45 8.52
C LEU A 123 7.86 32.22 9.73
N GLN A 124 6.76 31.78 10.34
CA GLN A 124 6.25 32.36 11.59
C GLN A 124 7.25 32.21 12.73
N PHE A 125 7.88 31.04 12.87
CA PHE A 125 8.93 30.81 13.85
C PHE A 125 10.14 31.72 13.62
N LEU A 126 10.57 31.86 12.36
CA LEU A 126 11.65 32.78 11.98
C LEU A 126 11.29 34.23 12.30
N ALA A 127 10.05 34.66 12.05
CA ALA A 127 9.57 36.01 12.31
C ALA A 127 9.62 36.36 13.81
N MET A 128 9.27 35.41 14.68
CA MET A 128 9.35 35.59 16.13
C MET A 128 10.79 35.71 16.64
N LYS A 129 11.76 35.12 15.93
CA LYS A 129 13.19 35.14 16.31
C LYS A 129 13.91 36.40 15.82
N THR A 130 13.39 37.10 14.82
CA THR A 130 13.96 38.34 14.27
C THR A 130 13.33 39.58 14.92
N ASN A 131 14.14 40.50 15.44
CA ASN A 131 13.64 41.74 16.04
C ASN A 131 13.29 42.77 14.93
N HIS A 132 12.01 43.05 14.78
CA HIS A 132 11.37 44.19 14.08
C HIS A 132 11.53 44.43 12.55
N ASP A 133 12.45 43.78 11.81
CA ASP A 133 12.59 44.00 10.34
C ASP A 133 11.88 42.95 9.45
N ALA A 134 10.93 42.20 9.99
CA ALA A 134 10.28 41.08 9.31
C ALA A 134 9.08 41.47 8.41
N GLN A 135 9.05 42.67 7.84
CA GLN A 135 7.95 43.10 6.96
C GLN A 135 7.83 42.21 5.72
N ALA A 136 8.96 41.87 5.09
CA ALA A 136 8.98 40.94 3.96
C ALA A 136 8.48 39.54 4.35
N LEU A 137 8.84 39.07 5.54
CA LEU A 137 8.44 37.75 6.04
C LEU A 137 6.94 37.69 6.36
N THR A 138 6.41 38.78 6.90
CA THR A 138 4.97 38.95 7.17
C THR A 138 4.18 38.95 5.87
N GLU A 139 4.69 39.60 4.82
CA GLU A 139 4.03 39.61 3.51
C GLU A 139 4.05 38.24 2.84
N VAL A 140 5.18 37.53 2.91
CA VAL A 140 5.28 36.14 2.42
C VAL A 140 4.30 35.24 3.16
N ILE A 141 4.22 35.32 4.48
CA ILE A 141 3.24 34.56 5.28
C ILE A 141 1.80 34.90 4.86
N ARG A 142 1.48 36.18 4.63
CA ARG A 142 0.13 36.60 4.19
C ARG A 142 -0.22 36.01 2.82
N LEU A 143 0.69 36.08 1.86
CA LEU A 143 0.48 35.55 0.50
C LEU A 143 0.30 34.04 0.50
N LEU A 144 1.09 33.31 1.32
CA LEU A 144 0.96 31.87 1.47
C LEU A 144 -0.39 31.47 2.10
N ASN A 145 -0.87 32.20 3.11
CA ASN A 145 -2.21 31.97 3.68
C ASN A 145 -3.34 32.22 2.66
N ARG A 146 -3.19 33.23 1.79
CA ARG A 146 -4.15 33.51 0.71
C ARG A 146 -4.16 32.40 -0.33
N LEU A 147 -2.99 31.87 -0.69
CA LEU A 147 -2.87 30.71 -1.58
C LEU A 147 -3.62 29.51 -1.01
N THR A 148 -3.44 29.17 0.27
CA THR A 148 -4.19 28.07 0.90
C THR A 148 -5.71 28.25 0.90
N GLY A 149 -6.21 29.49 0.96
CA GLY A 149 -7.65 29.80 0.91
C GLY A 149 -8.28 29.74 -0.47
N MET A 150 -7.49 29.65 -1.56
CA MET A 150 -7.98 29.52 -2.93
C MET A 150 -8.19 28.06 -3.36
N TYR A 151 -7.77 27.09 -2.55
CA TYR A 151 -7.95 25.65 -2.78
C TYR A 151 -9.17 25.07 -2.03
N HIS A 152 -10.21 25.89 -1.83
CA HIS A 152 -11.49 25.50 -1.21
C HIS A 152 -12.65 25.70 -2.18
#